data_AF-A0A2E8V6E5-F1
#
_entry.id   AF-A0A2E8V6E5-F1
#
_cell.length_a   1.000
_cell.length_b   1.000
_cell.length_c   1.000
_cell.angle_alpha   90.00
_cell.angle_beta   90.00
_cell.angle_gamma   90.00
#
_symmetry.space_group_name_H-M   'P 1'
#
loop_
_entity.id
_entity.type
_entity.pdbx_description
1 polymer ?
#
loop_
_entity_poly.entity_id
_entity_poly.type
_entity_poly.pdbx_seq_one_letter_code
_entity_poly.pdbx_strand_id
1 'polypeptide(L)'
;MSKQIEIKAQKIDCYKLHFSNQDHNEIHAKLSQYYKDKTVSISTIRKWTRKFKQLEPKLVENDKQFAWNKCEQHKIPWAQSRRIIDMAYEYALRNEHLLPSWREVNWWSRISQTMPDMNNEEIMQLADAYAKREWAEIIDDVILSFEDLDGYLIYQPYRQQEGTDIRKRHYAEFLKRTISKK
;
A
#
# COMPACT_ATOMS: atom_id res chain seq x y z
N MET A 1 14.79 12.34 -7.83
CA MET A 1 14.49 10.89 -7.74
C MET A 1 15.04 10.22 -9.00
N SER A 2 15.76 9.10 -8.89
CA SER A 2 16.30 8.42 -10.09
C SER A 2 15.17 7.94 -10.99
N LYS A 3 15.33 8.04 -12.32
CA LYS A 3 14.36 7.54 -13.32
C LYS A 3 13.95 6.08 -13.07
N GLN A 4 14.88 5.27 -12.56
CA GLN A 4 14.63 3.86 -12.25
C GLN A 4 13.68 3.69 -11.03
N ILE A 5 13.80 4.56 -10.02
CA ILE A 5 12.90 4.54 -8.85
C ILE A 5 11.48 4.91 -9.27
N GLU A 6 11.35 5.91 -10.13
CA GLU A 6 10.04 6.36 -10.64
C GLU A 6 9.34 5.29 -11.48
N ILE A 7 10.08 4.59 -12.37
CA ILE A 7 9.53 3.46 -13.14
C ILE A 7 9.09 2.32 -12.22
N LYS A 8 9.84 2.02 -11.15
CA LYS A 8 9.45 1.01 -10.16
C LYS A 8 8.16 1.41 -9.43
N ALA A 9 8.03 2.67 -9.02
CA ALA A 9 6.79 3.17 -8.41
C ALA A 9 5.59 3.03 -9.35
N GLN A 10 5.74 3.44 -10.61
CA GLN A 10 4.69 3.28 -11.64
C GLN A 10 4.33 1.80 -11.89
N LYS A 11 5.29 0.88 -11.80
CA LYS A 11 5.05 -0.57 -11.94
C LYS A 11 4.18 -1.12 -10.80
N ILE A 12 4.42 -0.66 -9.56
CA ILE A 12 3.63 -1.03 -8.38
C ILE A 12 2.21 -0.44 -8.48
N ASP A 13 2.07 0.82 -8.86
CA ASP A 13 0.74 1.43 -9.02
C ASP A 13 -0.05 0.77 -10.18
N CYS A 14 0.62 0.44 -11.28
CA CYS A 14 0.04 -0.34 -12.38
C CYS A 14 -0.44 -1.72 -11.90
N TYR A 15 0.31 -2.37 -11.02
CA TYR A 15 -0.05 -3.67 -10.46
C TYR A 15 -1.36 -3.57 -9.67
N LYS A 16 -1.45 -2.60 -8.75
CA LYS A 16 -2.65 -2.34 -7.95
C LYS A 16 -3.88 -2.07 -8.83
N LEU A 17 -3.74 -1.21 -9.84
CA LEU A 17 -4.84 -0.87 -10.74
C LEU A 17 -5.26 -2.07 -11.61
N HIS A 18 -4.31 -2.93 -12.00
CA HIS A 18 -4.62 -4.15 -12.73
C HIS A 18 -5.57 -5.08 -11.96
N PHE A 19 -5.34 -5.29 -10.66
CA PHE A 19 -6.22 -6.11 -9.83
C PHE A 19 -7.49 -5.38 -9.34
N SER A 20 -7.59 -4.08 -9.62
CA SER A 20 -8.81 -3.28 -9.45
C SER A 20 -9.76 -3.37 -10.64
N ASN A 21 -9.59 -4.36 -11.52
CA ASN A 21 -10.37 -4.60 -12.74
C ASN A 21 -10.36 -3.44 -13.75
N GLN A 22 -9.31 -2.61 -13.73
CA GLN A 22 -9.14 -1.53 -14.69
C GLN A 22 -8.53 -2.04 -15.99
N ASP A 23 -8.98 -1.51 -17.12
CA ASP A 23 -8.37 -1.78 -18.42
C ASP A 23 -7.06 -1.00 -18.62
N HIS A 24 -6.31 -1.30 -19.69
CA HIS A 24 -5.01 -0.66 -19.93
C HIS A 24 -5.09 0.86 -20.16
N ASN A 25 -6.19 1.35 -20.72
CA ASN A 25 -6.40 2.77 -20.97
C ASN A 25 -6.77 3.50 -19.67
N GLU A 26 -7.62 2.89 -18.85
CA GLU A 26 -7.97 3.38 -17.52
C GLU A 26 -6.74 3.45 -16.61
N ILE A 27 -5.93 2.38 -16.59
CA ILE A 27 -4.66 2.35 -15.87
C ILE A 27 -3.75 3.50 -16.33
N HIS A 28 -3.59 3.67 -17.65
CA HIS A 28 -2.74 4.72 -18.20
C HIS A 28 -3.26 6.13 -17.87
N ALA A 29 -4.59 6.34 -17.90
CA ALA A 29 -5.20 7.61 -17.54
C ALA A 29 -4.94 7.96 -16.08
N LYS A 30 -5.14 7.01 -15.16
CA LYS A 30 -4.88 7.21 -13.72
C LYS A 30 -3.39 7.44 -13.44
N LEU A 31 -2.49 6.69 -14.07
CA LEU A 31 -1.04 6.95 -13.95
C LEU A 31 -0.68 8.34 -14.52
N SER A 32 -1.29 8.75 -15.63
CA SER A 32 -1.08 10.06 -16.25
C SER A 32 -1.48 11.23 -15.36
N GLN A 33 -2.55 11.09 -14.57
CA GLN A 33 -2.96 12.13 -13.61
C GLN A 33 -1.86 12.39 -12.56
N TYR A 34 -1.19 11.33 -12.10
CA TYR A 34 -0.18 11.44 -11.03
C TYR A 34 1.24 11.74 -11.56
N TYR A 35 1.68 11.00 -12.59
CA TYR A 35 3.05 11.06 -13.12
C TYR A 35 3.22 12.03 -14.30
N LYS A 36 2.12 12.54 -14.88
CA LYS A 36 2.10 13.54 -15.96
C LYS A 36 2.99 13.12 -17.14
N ASP A 37 3.89 14.00 -17.60
CA ASP A 37 4.78 13.77 -18.75
C ASP A 37 5.77 12.63 -18.55
N LYS A 38 5.90 12.10 -17.33
CA LYS A 38 6.79 10.99 -17.00
C LYS A 38 6.10 9.63 -17.01
N THR A 39 4.83 9.60 -17.35
CA THR A 39 4.02 8.38 -17.37
C THR A 39 4.57 7.38 -18.38
N VAL A 40 4.65 6.12 -17.98
CA VAL A 40 5.06 5.05 -18.87
C VAL A 40 4.03 4.85 -19.99
N SER A 41 4.51 4.43 -21.16
CA SER A 41 3.63 4.19 -22.30
C SER A 41 2.63 3.05 -22.05
N ILE A 42 1.49 3.09 -22.76
CA ILE A 42 0.50 1.98 -22.80
C ILE A 42 1.17 0.65 -23.16
N SER A 43 2.16 0.64 -24.05
CA SER A 43 2.92 -0.57 -24.41
C SER A 43 3.68 -1.15 -23.21
N THR A 44 4.21 -0.30 -22.34
CA THR A 44 4.88 -0.72 -21.10
C THR A 44 3.88 -1.30 -20.10
N ILE A 45 2.71 -0.66 -19.93
CA ILE A 45 1.61 -1.17 -19.10
C ILE A 45 1.19 -2.57 -19.57
N ARG A 46 0.95 -2.76 -20.88
CA ARG A 46 0.61 -4.08 -21.46
C ARG A 46 1.67 -5.15 -21.20
N LYS A 47 2.96 -4.77 -21.24
CA LYS A 47 4.07 -5.67 -20.92
C LYS A 47 4.05 -6.08 -19.45
N TRP A 48 3.77 -5.15 -18.55
CA TRP A 48 3.67 -5.42 -17.12
C TRP A 48 2.45 -6.28 -16.77
N THR A 49 1.25 -5.92 -17.23
CA THR A 49 0.03 -6.69 -16.97
C THR A 49 0.10 -8.12 -17.49
N ARG A 50 0.77 -8.36 -18.62
CA ARG A 50 1.04 -9.72 -19.10
C ARG A 50 1.85 -10.54 -18.10
N LYS A 51 2.85 -9.95 -17.45
CA LYS A 51 3.65 -10.62 -16.41
C LYS A 51 2.83 -10.84 -15.14
N PHE A 52 2.02 -9.86 -14.73
CA PHE A 52 1.19 -9.99 -13.54
C PHE A 52 0.20 -11.16 -13.64
N LYS A 53 -0.36 -11.39 -14.84
CA LYS A 53 -1.24 -12.55 -15.12
C LYS A 53 -0.54 -13.91 -15.01
N GLN A 54 0.79 -13.95 -15.01
CA GLN A 54 1.57 -15.19 -14.89
C GLN A 54 1.97 -15.50 -13.45
N LEU A 55 1.66 -14.62 -12.50
CA LEU A 55 1.96 -14.83 -11.08
C LEU A 55 1.09 -15.95 -10.50
N GLU A 56 1.61 -16.62 -9.47
CA GLU A 56 0.89 -17.70 -8.79
C GLU A 56 -0.42 -17.16 -8.19
N PRO A 57 -1.58 -17.81 -8.44
CA PRO A 57 -2.88 -17.34 -7.94
C PRO A 57 -2.93 -17.12 -6.43
N LYS A 58 -2.18 -17.91 -5.66
CA LYS A 58 -2.11 -17.83 -4.20
C LYS A 58 -1.38 -16.56 -3.72
N LEU A 59 -0.36 -16.09 -4.46
CA LEU A 59 0.38 -14.87 -4.10
C LEU A 59 -0.47 -13.62 -4.27
N VAL A 60 -1.36 -13.64 -5.28
CA VAL A 60 -2.16 -12.49 -5.69
C VAL A 60 -3.61 -12.54 -5.21
N GLU A 61 -3.98 -13.55 -4.42
CA GLU A 61 -5.34 -13.74 -3.92
C GLU A 61 -5.87 -12.51 -3.18
N ASN A 62 -5.03 -11.91 -2.35
CA ASN A 62 -5.35 -10.71 -1.58
C ASN A 62 -5.25 -9.41 -2.40
N ASP A 63 -4.86 -9.45 -3.67
CA ASP A 63 -4.74 -8.24 -4.49
C ASP A 63 -6.06 -7.87 -5.17
N LYS A 64 -7.03 -8.79 -5.17
CA LYS A 64 -8.40 -8.53 -5.61
C LYS A 64 -9.08 -7.46 -4.75
N GLN A 65 -10.06 -6.78 -5.35
CA GLN A 65 -10.86 -5.78 -4.67
C GLN A 65 -11.58 -6.35 -3.43
N PHE A 66 -11.58 -5.53 -2.39
CA PHE A 66 -12.28 -5.76 -1.15
C PHE A 66 -13.79 -5.92 -1.39
N ALA A 67 -14.38 -6.90 -0.71
CA ALA A 67 -15.80 -7.16 -0.74
C ALA A 67 -16.30 -7.46 0.68
N TRP A 68 -17.09 -6.55 1.24
CA TRP A 68 -17.54 -6.63 2.63
C TRP A 68 -18.15 -7.99 3.03
N ASN A 69 -18.94 -8.59 2.13
CA ASN A 69 -19.57 -9.89 2.33
C ASN A 69 -18.59 -11.07 2.39
N LYS A 70 -17.28 -10.85 2.26
CA LYS A 70 -16.22 -11.87 2.34
C LYS A 70 -15.27 -11.64 3.53
N CYS A 71 -15.54 -10.70 4.43
CA CYS A 71 -14.67 -10.37 5.56
C CYS A 71 -14.28 -11.60 6.41
N GLU A 72 -15.21 -12.54 6.61
CA GLU A 72 -14.96 -13.79 7.35
C GLU A 72 -13.91 -14.67 6.66
N GLN A 73 -13.95 -14.76 5.33
CA GLN A 73 -13.00 -15.56 4.54
C GLN A 73 -11.57 -15.04 4.64
N HIS A 74 -11.42 -13.72 4.77
CA HIS A 74 -10.13 -13.04 4.94
C HIS A 74 -9.75 -12.79 6.40
N LYS A 75 -10.45 -13.43 7.36
CA LYS A 75 -10.16 -13.38 8.81
C LYS A 75 -10.16 -11.95 9.39
N ILE A 76 -10.97 -11.05 8.84
CA ILE A 76 -11.14 -9.71 9.40
C ILE A 76 -12.11 -9.78 10.59
N PRO A 77 -11.72 -9.34 11.80
CA PRO A 77 -12.60 -9.38 12.96
C PRO A 77 -13.81 -8.44 12.80
N TRP A 78 -15.02 -8.94 13.10
CA TRP A 78 -16.25 -8.15 13.05
C TRP A 78 -16.25 -6.92 13.97
N ALA A 79 -15.47 -6.94 15.05
CA ALA A 79 -15.33 -5.78 15.94
C ALA A 79 -14.73 -4.55 15.25
N GLN A 80 -13.94 -4.73 14.19
CA GLN A 80 -13.34 -3.63 13.41
C GLN A 80 -14.14 -3.25 12.18
N SER A 81 -15.20 -3.98 11.92
CA SER A 81 -15.99 -3.92 10.69
C SER A 81 -16.42 -2.48 10.38
N ARG A 82 -16.92 -1.75 11.38
CA ARG A 82 -17.32 -0.34 11.21
C ARG A 82 -16.16 0.54 10.73
N ARG A 83 -15.02 0.45 11.40
CA ARG A 83 -13.84 1.26 11.08
C ARG A 83 -13.27 0.94 9.69
N ILE A 84 -13.27 -0.35 9.33
CA ILE A 84 -12.87 -0.79 7.98
C ILE A 84 -13.81 -0.22 6.92
N ILE A 85 -15.12 -0.17 7.16
CA ILE A 85 -16.07 0.46 6.24
C ILE A 85 -15.83 1.96 6.11
N ASP A 86 -15.60 2.66 7.22
CA ASP A 86 -15.33 4.09 7.19
C ASP A 86 -14.05 4.37 6.36
N MET A 87 -12.98 3.61 6.56
CA MET A 87 -11.75 3.70 5.74
C MET A 87 -11.98 3.31 4.28
N ALA A 88 -12.77 2.27 4.00
CA ALA A 88 -13.08 1.86 2.62
C ALA A 88 -13.89 2.94 1.88
N TYR A 89 -14.80 3.63 2.58
CA TYR A 89 -15.53 4.77 2.06
C TYR A 89 -14.61 5.95 1.75
N GLU A 90 -13.77 6.35 2.71
CA GLU A 90 -12.77 7.41 2.52
C GLU A 90 -11.83 7.10 1.37
N TYR A 91 -11.36 5.85 1.28
CA TYR A 91 -10.52 5.36 0.20
C TYR A 91 -11.22 5.48 -1.16
N ALA A 92 -12.48 5.04 -1.25
CA ALA A 92 -13.25 5.10 -2.50
C ALA A 92 -13.46 6.55 -2.96
N LEU A 93 -13.74 7.48 -2.06
CA LEU A 93 -13.85 8.91 -2.40
C LEU A 93 -12.55 9.47 -2.98
N ARG A 94 -11.40 9.06 -2.44
CA ARG A 94 -10.07 9.52 -2.88
C ARG A 94 -9.60 8.88 -4.18
N ASN A 95 -10.13 7.70 -4.54
CA ASN A 95 -9.64 6.87 -5.66
C ASN A 95 -10.67 6.68 -6.77
N GLU A 96 -11.54 7.68 -7.02
CA GLU A 96 -12.57 7.63 -8.07
C GLU A 96 -13.46 6.37 -7.97
N HIS A 97 -13.94 6.08 -6.77
CA HIS A 97 -14.79 4.93 -6.41
C HIS A 97 -14.13 3.55 -6.53
N LEU A 98 -12.81 3.48 -6.74
CA LEU A 98 -12.09 2.21 -6.60
C LEU A 98 -12.10 1.76 -5.15
N LEU A 99 -12.38 0.47 -4.94
CA LEU A 99 -12.26 -0.17 -3.64
C LEU A 99 -10.79 -0.58 -3.38
N PRO A 100 -10.36 -0.63 -2.11
CA PRO A 100 -9.04 -1.12 -1.75
C PRO A 100 -8.91 -2.61 -2.09
N SER A 101 -7.68 -3.12 -2.14
CA SER A 101 -7.42 -4.56 -2.19
C SER A 101 -7.60 -5.21 -0.81
N TRP A 102 -7.82 -6.53 -0.76
CA TRP A 102 -7.79 -7.27 0.51
C TRP A 102 -6.46 -7.13 1.24
N ARG A 103 -5.33 -7.01 0.53
CA ARG A 103 -4.01 -6.82 1.10
C ARG A 103 -3.94 -5.53 1.91
N GLU A 104 -4.42 -4.43 1.34
CA GLU A 104 -4.50 -3.15 2.03
C GLU A 104 -5.42 -3.25 3.25
N VAL A 105 -6.61 -3.83 3.08
CA VAL A 105 -7.57 -3.98 4.19
C VAL A 105 -7.04 -4.87 5.31
N ASN A 106 -6.29 -5.93 4.99
CA ASN A 106 -5.62 -6.77 5.99
C ASN A 106 -4.63 -5.95 6.82
N TRP A 107 -3.88 -5.05 6.18
CA TRP A 107 -2.99 -4.12 6.89
C TRP A 107 -3.75 -3.07 7.70
N TRP A 108 -4.86 -2.53 7.18
CA TRP A 108 -5.75 -1.64 7.96
C TRP A 108 -6.22 -2.32 9.24
N SER A 109 -6.65 -3.59 9.13
CA SER A 109 -7.10 -4.36 10.28
C SER A 109 -5.98 -4.60 11.29
N ARG A 110 -4.79 -5.02 10.85
CA ARG A 110 -3.63 -5.24 11.75
C ARG A 110 -3.21 -3.97 12.47
N ILE A 111 -3.08 -2.86 11.74
CA ILE A 111 -2.61 -1.59 12.30
C ILE A 111 -3.67 -0.99 13.22
N SER A 112 -4.95 -1.01 12.84
CA SER A 112 -6.04 -0.48 13.69
C SER A 112 -6.20 -1.26 15.00
N GLN A 113 -5.89 -2.56 15.03
CA GLN A 113 -5.85 -3.35 16.27
C GLN A 113 -4.68 -2.96 17.15
N THR A 114 -3.51 -2.82 16.53
CA THR A 114 -2.28 -2.54 17.27
C THR A 114 -2.29 -1.10 17.80
N MET A 115 -2.87 -0.18 17.03
CA MET A 115 -2.85 1.27 17.25
C MET A 115 -4.27 1.85 17.15
N PRO A 116 -5.15 1.57 18.12
CA PRO A 116 -6.54 2.01 18.06
C PRO A 116 -6.70 3.53 18.00
N ASP A 117 -5.77 4.27 18.59
CA ASP A 117 -5.82 5.74 18.68
C ASP A 117 -5.29 6.47 17.43
N MET A 118 -4.56 5.78 16.55
CA MET A 118 -4.07 6.35 15.29
C MET A 118 -5.27 6.69 14.42
N ASN A 119 -5.28 7.82 13.70
CA ASN A 119 -6.44 8.16 12.87
C ASN A 119 -6.50 7.31 11.58
N ASN A 120 -7.67 7.27 10.93
CA ASN A 120 -7.91 6.46 9.73
C ASN A 120 -6.93 6.77 8.58
N GLU A 121 -6.62 8.04 8.35
CA GLU A 121 -5.71 8.45 7.28
C GLU A 121 -4.28 7.95 7.51
N GLU A 122 -3.77 8.10 8.73
CA GLU A 122 -2.44 7.59 9.11
C GLU A 122 -2.36 6.06 8.99
N ILE A 123 -3.43 5.35 9.40
CA ILE A 123 -3.52 3.90 9.23
C ILE A 123 -3.48 3.52 7.75
N MET A 124 -4.27 4.18 6.91
CA MET A 124 -4.32 3.90 5.47
C MET A 124 -2.97 4.19 4.81
N GLN A 125 -2.28 5.27 5.18
CA GLN A 125 -0.96 5.61 4.65
C GLN A 125 0.10 4.58 5.05
N LEU A 126 0.12 4.16 6.32
CA LEU A 126 1.07 3.17 6.79
C LEU A 126 0.80 1.79 6.15
N ALA A 127 -0.46 1.40 6.04
CA ALA A 127 -0.85 0.18 5.37
C ALA A 127 -0.50 0.17 3.88
N ASP A 128 -0.67 1.30 3.17
CA ASP A 128 -0.22 1.44 1.79
C ASP A 128 1.29 1.22 1.66
N ALA A 129 2.09 1.69 2.64
CA ALA A 129 3.53 1.44 2.65
C ALA A 129 3.87 -0.05 2.82
N TYR A 130 3.18 -0.77 3.71
CA TYR A 130 3.33 -2.23 3.85
C TYR A 130 2.89 -2.95 2.57
N ALA A 131 1.70 -2.65 2.06
CA ALA A 131 1.13 -3.29 0.87
C ALA A 131 2.01 -3.07 -0.37
N LYS A 132 2.52 -1.85 -0.59
CA LYS A 132 3.45 -1.54 -1.68
C LYS A 132 4.75 -2.31 -1.59
N ARG A 133 5.24 -2.58 -0.38
CA ARG A 133 6.45 -3.39 -0.20
C ARG A 133 6.20 -4.86 -0.49
N GLU A 134 5.10 -5.43 0.00
CA GLU A 134 4.69 -6.80 -0.38
C GLU A 134 4.46 -6.93 -1.89
N TRP A 135 3.84 -5.94 -2.54
CA TRP A 135 3.73 -5.93 -4.00
C TRP A 135 5.10 -5.87 -4.68
N ALA A 136 6.04 -5.07 -4.18
CA ALA A 136 7.38 -5.03 -4.74
C ALA A 136 8.10 -6.39 -4.62
N GLU A 137 7.96 -7.09 -3.49
CA GLU A 137 8.47 -8.47 -3.31
C GLU A 137 7.89 -9.41 -4.37
N ILE A 138 6.57 -9.40 -4.57
CA ILE A 138 5.88 -10.26 -5.55
C ILE A 138 6.30 -9.90 -6.99
N ILE A 139 6.37 -8.61 -7.30
CA ILE A 139 6.60 -8.10 -8.66
C ILE A 139 8.03 -8.30 -9.14
N ASP A 140 9.00 -8.19 -8.22
CA ASP A 140 10.43 -8.29 -8.50
C ASP A 140 11.03 -9.63 -8.03
N ASP A 141 10.25 -10.50 -7.38
CA ASP A 141 10.65 -11.80 -6.81
C ASP A 141 11.85 -11.68 -5.87
N VAL A 142 11.71 -10.80 -4.88
CA VAL A 142 12.74 -10.48 -3.88
C VAL A 142 12.16 -10.52 -2.47
N ILE A 143 13.04 -10.64 -1.48
CA ILE A 143 12.68 -10.48 -0.06
C ILE A 143 13.15 -9.09 0.40
N LEU A 144 12.23 -8.30 0.93
CA LEU A 144 12.46 -6.94 1.41
C LEU A 144 12.33 -6.89 2.94
N SER A 145 13.12 -6.02 3.56
CA SER A 145 13.01 -5.78 5.00
C SER A 145 11.81 -4.90 5.32
N PHE A 146 11.13 -5.21 6.43
CA PHE A 146 10.07 -4.39 7.03
C PHE A 146 10.52 -3.70 8.32
N GLU A 147 11.80 -3.85 8.73
CA GLU A 147 12.35 -3.32 9.99
C GLU A 147 12.08 -1.82 10.20
N ASP A 148 12.05 -1.04 9.12
CA ASP A 148 11.70 0.37 9.16
C ASP A 148 10.22 0.58 9.52
N LEU A 149 9.29 -0.02 8.78
CA LEU A 149 7.85 0.10 9.05
C LEU A 149 7.46 -0.51 10.41
N ASP A 150 8.08 -1.63 10.78
CA ASP A 150 7.91 -2.26 12.09
C ASP A 150 8.44 -1.33 13.19
N GLY A 151 9.62 -0.73 12.97
CA GLY A 151 10.17 0.29 13.84
C GLY A 151 9.23 1.49 14.00
N TYR A 152 8.64 1.98 12.92
CA TYR A 152 7.67 3.08 12.98
C TYR A 152 6.46 2.74 13.86
N LEU A 153 5.94 1.51 13.77
CA LEU A 153 4.88 1.03 14.66
C LEU A 153 5.36 0.93 16.11
N ILE A 154 6.51 0.30 16.36
CA ILE A 154 7.01 0.05 17.72
C ILE A 154 7.33 1.34 18.46
N TYR A 155 7.96 2.30 17.80
CA TYR A 155 8.36 3.58 18.41
C TYR A 155 7.21 4.56 18.60
N GLN A 156 6.07 4.30 17.97
CA GLN A 156 4.85 5.10 18.06
C GLN A 156 5.10 6.63 17.99
N PRO A 157 5.89 7.15 17.03
CA PRO A 157 6.28 8.57 17.01
C PRO A 157 5.09 9.52 16.82
N TYR A 158 3.93 9.00 16.43
CA TYR A 158 2.66 9.74 16.31
C TYR A 158 1.94 9.97 17.66
N ARG A 159 2.35 9.31 18.76
CA ARG A 159 1.77 9.53 20.10
C ARG A 159 2.40 10.71 20.86
N GLN A 160 3.56 11.19 20.43
CA GLN A 160 4.22 12.33 21.08
C GLN A 160 3.60 13.64 20.57
N GLN A 161 3.28 14.58 21.48
CA GLN A 161 2.62 15.86 21.19
C GLN A 161 3.46 16.84 20.33
N GLU A 162 4.63 16.43 19.82
CA GLU A 162 5.54 17.31 19.08
C GLU A 162 5.28 17.31 17.56
N GLY A 163 5.52 18.47 16.94
CA GLY A 163 5.19 18.74 15.54
C GLY A 163 5.85 17.79 14.52
N THR A 164 5.19 17.62 13.37
CA THR A 164 5.47 16.66 12.28
C THR A 164 6.94 16.54 11.84
N ASP A 165 7.69 17.63 11.88
CA ASP A 165 9.09 17.67 11.43
C ASP A 165 10.08 17.13 12.46
N ILE A 166 9.74 17.17 13.75
CA ILE A 166 10.54 16.53 14.82
C ILE A 166 10.35 15.02 14.74
N ARG A 167 9.12 14.57 14.43
CA ARG A 167 8.75 13.14 14.26
C ARG A 167 9.62 12.44 13.23
N LYS A 168 9.82 13.05 12.05
CA LYS A 168 10.66 12.50 10.97
C LYS A 168 12.14 12.45 11.35
N ARG A 169 12.63 13.41 12.16
CA ARG A 169 14.03 13.45 12.61
C ARG A 169 14.33 12.37 13.64
N HIS A 170 13.49 12.18 14.65
CA HIS A 170 13.70 11.16 15.70
C HIS A 170 13.67 9.74 15.10
N TYR A 171 12.73 9.49 14.20
CA TYR A 171 12.67 8.23 13.47
C TYR A 171 13.87 8.05 12.52
N ALA A 172 14.29 9.09 11.79
CA ALA A 172 15.51 9.03 10.97
C ALA A 172 16.78 8.79 11.80
N GLU A 173 16.87 9.34 13.02
CA GLU A 173 17.97 9.05 13.96
C GLU A 173 17.94 7.62 14.48
N PHE A 174 16.74 7.10 14.80
CA PHE A 174 16.58 5.69 15.17
C PHE A 174 17.07 4.77 14.04
N LEU A 175 16.62 4.98 12.80
CA LEU A 175 17.06 4.21 11.63
C LEU A 175 18.58 4.28 11.41
N LYS A 176 19.19 5.45 11.61
CA LYS A 176 20.66 5.58 11.55
C LYS A 176 21.37 4.70 12.59
N ARG A 177 20.82 4.60 13.81
CA ARG A 177 21.40 3.78 14.89
C ARG A 177 21.23 2.28 14.68
N THR A 178 20.16 1.85 14.03
CA THR A 178 19.93 0.43 13.70
C THR A 178 20.69 -0.01 12.45
N ILE A 179 20.80 0.84 11.42
CA ILE A 179 21.58 0.55 10.21
C ILE A 179 23.09 0.57 10.49
N SER A 180 23.58 1.46 11.35
CA SER A 180 25.01 1.57 11.68
C SER A 180 25.54 0.46 12.62
N LYS A 181 24.70 -0.49 13.02
CA LYS A 181 25.05 -1.65 13.87
C LYS A 181 25.11 -2.99 13.12
N LYS A 182 24.90 -2.99 11.80
CA LYS A 182 25.20 -4.12 10.89
C LYS A 182 26.45 -3.77 10.09
#